data_AF-A0A179SU02-F1
#
_entry.id   AF-A0A179SU02-F1
#
_cell.length_a   1.000
_cell.length_b   1.000
_cell.length_c   1.000
_cell.angle_alpha   90.00
_cell.angle_beta   90.00
_cell.angle_gamma   90.00
#
_symmetry.space_group_name_H-M   'P 1'
#
loop_
_entity.id
_entity.type
_entity.pdbx_description
1 polymer ?
#
loop_
_entity_poly.entity_id
_entity_poly.type
_entity_poly.pdbx_seq_one_letter_code
_entity_poly.pdbx_strand_id
1 'polypeptide(L)'
;MELLFCVFIVVCIFMSFKSVVVACFQKNFLSFETVILITYLYLSLLIGFGMIYLIFIQSNLHVLIESGAPISGDYFDKLVTSLYFSAVTLFSVGYGDVVPIGIGRFLAVFEALIGYILPAVFLARTVIGIEKQ
;
A
#
# COMPACT_ATOMS: atom_id res chain seq x y z
N MET A 1 1.62 -22.53 4.49
CA MET A 1 2.72 -21.84 3.78
C MET A 1 2.31 -20.42 3.42
N GLU A 2 1.15 -20.23 2.78
CA GLU A 2 0.58 -18.92 2.41
C GLU A 2 0.39 -17.95 3.60
N LEU A 3 -0.14 -18.43 4.74
CA LEU A 3 -0.27 -17.62 5.96
C LEU A 3 1.08 -17.09 6.48
N LEU A 4 2.15 -17.87 6.32
CA LEU A 4 3.49 -17.49 6.75
C LEU A 4 4.03 -16.33 5.90
N PHE A 5 3.81 -16.38 4.58
CA PHE A 5 4.16 -15.29 3.66
C PHE A 5 3.39 -14.01 3.97
N CYS A 6 2.09 -14.08 4.26
CA CYS A 6 1.32 -12.92 4.72
C CYS A 6 1.93 -12.30 5.98
N VAL A 7 2.31 -13.13 6.97
CA VAL A 7 2.94 -12.64 8.20
C VAL A 7 4.28 -11.97 7.89
N PHE A 8 5.12 -12.55 7.03
CA PHE A 8 6.39 -11.93 6.62
C PHE A 8 6.18 -10.60 5.90
N ILE A 9 5.20 -10.50 5.01
CA ILE A 9 4.87 -9.25 4.31
C ILE A 9 4.40 -8.19 5.30
N VAL A 10 3.51 -8.55 6.22
CA VAL A 10 3.02 -7.62 7.26
C VAL A 10 4.16 -7.17 8.18
N VAL A 11 5.06 -8.06 8.55
CA VAL A 11 6.27 -7.72 9.33
C VAL A 11 7.19 -6.78 8.53
N CYS A 12 7.39 -7.02 7.23
CA CYS A 12 8.19 -6.16 6.37
C CYS A 12 7.56 -4.76 6.23
N ILE A 13 6.25 -4.68 6.03
CA ILE A 13 5.51 -3.40 6.00
C ILE A 13 5.65 -2.68 7.34
N PHE A 14 5.51 -3.39 8.46
CA PHE A 14 5.62 -2.82 9.80
C PHE A 14 7.03 -2.27 10.09
N MET A 15 8.07 -2.98 9.65
CA MET A 15 9.46 -2.53 9.74
C MET A 15 9.72 -1.29 8.87
N SER A 16 9.19 -1.26 7.64
CA SER A 16 9.26 -0.06 6.78
C SER A 16 8.53 1.12 7.39
N PHE A 17 7.36 0.89 8.01
CA PHE A 17 6.58 1.93 8.67
C PHE A 17 7.34 2.52 9.88
N LYS A 18 7.97 1.67 10.70
CA LYS A 18 8.78 2.13 11.84
C LYS A 18 9.91 3.06 11.40
N SER A 19 10.59 2.73 10.30
CA SER A 19 11.65 3.58 9.73
C SER A 19 11.13 4.96 9.32
N VAL A 20 9.91 5.04 8.79
CA VAL A 20 9.28 6.30 8.39
C VAL A 20 8.81 7.11 9.59
N VAL A 21 8.24 6.46 10.60
CA VAL A 21 7.83 7.17 11.83
C VAL A 21 9.05 7.80 12.49
N VAL A 22 10.17 7.06 12.58
CA VAL A 22 11.44 7.59 13.11
C VAL A 22 11.98 8.74 12.25
N ALA A 23 11.95 8.61 10.92
CA ALA A 23 12.34 9.67 9.99
C ALA A 23 11.42 10.90 10.11
N CYS A 24 10.13 10.68 10.34
CA CYS A 24 9.19 11.76 10.55
C CYS A 24 9.60 12.58 11.78
N PHE A 25 9.96 11.97 12.91
CA PHE A 25 10.32 12.72 14.12
C PHE A 25 11.71 13.39 14.09
N GLN A 26 12.45 13.33 12.98
CA GLN A 26 13.73 14.04 12.80
C GLN A 26 13.52 15.54 12.54
N LYS A 27 14.49 16.37 12.94
CA LYS A 27 14.43 17.84 12.86
C LYS A 27 14.57 18.40 11.44
N ASN A 28 15.25 17.70 10.53
CA ASN A 28 15.45 18.11 9.14
C ASN A 28 14.50 17.35 8.20
N PHE A 29 13.22 17.73 8.23
CA PHE A 29 12.14 17.00 7.56
C PHE A 29 12.14 17.14 6.03
N LEU A 30 12.72 18.21 5.48
CA LEU A 30 12.75 18.51 4.04
C LEU A 30 14.12 18.22 3.42
N SER A 31 14.74 17.11 3.81
CA SER A 31 15.95 16.61 3.15
C SER A 31 15.59 15.69 1.98
N PHE A 32 16.47 15.60 0.97
CA PHE A 32 16.37 14.59 -0.10
C PHE A 32 16.25 13.16 0.47
N GLU A 33 16.89 12.91 1.62
CA GLU A 33 16.81 11.63 2.33
C GLU A 33 15.37 11.28 2.74
N THR A 34 14.60 12.24 3.22
CA THR A 34 13.20 12.02 3.66
C THR A 34 12.30 11.71 2.47
N VAL A 35 12.50 12.40 1.33
CA VAL A 35 11.74 12.14 0.09
C VAL A 35 12.02 10.73 -0.44
N ILE A 36 13.29 10.34 -0.46
CA ILE A 36 13.70 8.98 -0.85
C ILE A 36 13.06 7.94 0.08
N LEU A 37 13.10 8.19 1.40
CA LEU A 37 12.54 7.27 2.39
C LEU A 37 11.01 7.13 2.26
N ILE A 38 10.28 8.22 2.02
CA ILE A 38 8.84 8.18 1.76
C ILE A 38 8.53 7.43 0.46
N THR A 39 9.34 7.63 -0.58
CA THR A 39 9.20 6.91 -1.85
C THR A 39 9.38 5.40 -1.65
N TYR A 40 10.40 4.99 -0.89
CA TYR A 40 10.61 3.59 -0.52
C TYR A 40 9.43 3.02 0.27
N LEU A 41 8.82 3.81 1.17
CA LEU A 41 7.64 3.39 1.89
C LEU A 41 6.46 3.14 0.94
N TYR A 42 6.15 4.07 0.03
CA TYR A 42 5.06 3.90 -0.94
C TYR A 42 5.27 2.65 -1.80
N LEU A 43 6.49 2.43 -2.29
CA LEU A 43 6.81 1.20 -3.05
C LEU A 43 6.62 -0.05 -2.20
N SER A 44 7.05 -0.03 -0.93
CA SER A 44 6.88 -1.18 -0.03
C SER A 44 5.41 -1.48 0.29
N LEU A 45 4.57 -0.44 0.43
CA LEU A 45 3.14 -0.59 0.66
C LEU A 45 2.43 -1.14 -0.57
N LEU A 46 2.74 -0.59 -1.75
CA LEU A 46 2.20 -1.05 -3.04
C LEU A 46 2.51 -2.53 -3.27
N ILE A 47 3.78 -2.92 -3.11
CA ILE A 47 4.18 -4.33 -3.26
C ILE A 47 3.54 -5.17 -2.17
N GLY A 48 3.52 -4.69 -0.93
CA GLY A 48 2.97 -5.41 0.21
C GLY A 48 1.48 -5.74 0.08
N PHE A 49 0.64 -4.73 -0.19
CA PHE A 49 -0.79 -4.93 -0.39
C PHE A 49 -1.08 -5.72 -1.67
N GLY A 50 -0.38 -5.44 -2.78
CA GLY A 50 -0.49 -6.25 -4.00
C GLY A 50 -0.22 -7.74 -3.77
N MET A 51 0.81 -8.08 -3.00
CA MET A 51 1.11 -9.47 -2.65
C MET A 51 0.05 -10.07 -1.71
N ILE A 52 -0.54 -9.29 -0.79
CA ILE A 52 -1.64 -9.75 0.07
C ILE A 52 -2.85 -10.13 -0.79
N TYR A 53 -3.27 -9.28 -1.74
CA TYR A 53 -4.38 -9.61 -2.65
C TYR A 53 -4.08 -10.86 -3.49
N LEU A 54 -2.87 -10.99 -4.00
CA LEU A 54 -2.44 -12.15 -4.78
C LEU A 54 -2.56 -13.44 -3.96
N ILE A 55 -2.09 -13.46 -2.71
CA ILE A 55 -2.20 -14.63 -1.83
C ILE A 55 -3.67 -15.00 -1.62
N PHE A 56 -4.55 -14.03 -1.36
CA PHE A 56 -5.98 -14.32 -1.23
C PHE A 56 -6.57 -14.96 -2.48
N ILE A 57 -6.24 -14.44 -3.67
CA ILE A 57 -6.70 -15.00 -4.94
C ILE A 57 -6.17 -16.43 -5.13
N GLN A 58 -4.91 -16.70 -4.74
CA GLN A 58 -4.33 -18.05 -4.81
C GLN A 58 -5.00 -19.04 -3.84
N SER A 59 -5.39 -18.59 -2.65
CA SER A 59 -6.13 -19.40 -1.67
C SER A 59 -7.60 -19.66 -2.06
N ASN A 60 -8.00 -19.38 -3.30
CA ASN A 60 -9.38 -19.44 -3.81
C ASN A 60 -10.37 -18.50 -3.07
N LEU A 61 -9.87 -17.45 -2.42
CA LEU A 61 -10.70 -16.40 -1.84
C LEU A 61 -10.88 -15.27 -2.86
N HIS A 62 -12.10 -15.13 -3.38
CA HIS A 62 -12.44 -14.07 -4.31
C HIS A 62 -12.49 -12.72 -3.58
N VAL A 63 -11.37 -11.98 -3.62
CA VAL A 63 -11.22 -10.65 -3.01
C VAL A 63 -11.30 -9.51 -4.00
N LEU A 64 -11.01 -9.77 -5.28
CA LEU A 64 -11.04 -8.80 -6.37
C LEU A 64 -11.84 -9.38 -7.54
N ILE A 65 -12.54 -8.50 -8.25
CA ILE A 65 -13.17 -8.81 -9.53
C ILE A 65 -12.70 -7.80 -10.58
N GLU A 66 -12.52 -8.28 -11.79
CA GLU A 66 -12.17 -7.49 -12.97
C GLU A 66 -13.31 -7.64 -13.97
N SER A 67 -13.89 -6.52 -14.41
CA SER A 67 -15.02 -6.51 -15.37
C SER A 67 -16.20 -7.42 -14.98
N GLY A 68 -16.48 -7.56 -13.69
CA GLY A 68 -17.61 -8.36 -13.18
C GLY A 68 -17.33 -9.87 -13.05
N ALA A 69 -16.13 -10.34 -13.41
CA ALA A 69 -15.71 -11.72 -13.21
C ALA A 69 -14.58 -11.81 -12.18
N PRO A 70 -14.42 -12.95 -11.47
CA PRO A 70 -13.20 -13.22 -10.71
C PRO A 70 -11.98 -13.14 -11.61
N ILE A 71 -10.86 -12.65 -11.08
CA ILE A 71 -9.62 -12.52 -11.84
C ILE A 71 -9.20 -13.89 -12.40
N SER A 72 -9.21 -13.99 -13.73
CA SER A 72 -8.80 -15.16 -14.50
C SER A 72 -7.40 -14.96 -15.08
N GLY A 73 -6.71 -16.06 -15.39
CA GLY A 73 -5.37 -16.03 -15.99
C GLY A 73 -4.33 -16.75 -15.15
N ASP A 74 -3.10 -16.66 -15.64
CA ASP A 74 -1.94 -17.29 -15.00
C ASP A 74 -1.54 -16.54 -13.72
N TYR A 75 -0.58 -17.10 -12.98
CA TYR A 75 -0.07 -16.45 -11.78
C TYR A 75 0.44 -15.04 -12.05
N PHE A 76 1.07 -14.82 -13.21
CA PHE A 76 1.62 -13.53 -13.58
C PHE A 76 0.53 -12.48 -13.82
N ASP A 77 -0.56 -12.85 -14.48
CA ASP A 77 -1.70 -11.95 -14.70
C ASP A 77 -2.31 -11.51 -13.37
N LYS A 78 -2.55 -12.47 -12.47
CA LYS A 78 -3.07 -12.20 -11.12
C LYS A 78 -2.15 -11.29 -10.32
N LEU A 79 -0.83 -11.47 -10.44
CA LEU A 79 0.16 -10.64 -9.77
C LEU A 79 0.12 -9.20 -10.30
N VAL A 80 0.09 -9.03 -11.62
CA VAL A 80 0.02 -7.71 -12.25
C VAL A 80 -1.27 -6.99 -11.88
N THR A 81 -2.43 -7.65 -11.98
CA THR A 81 -3.73 -7.07 -11.62
C THR A 81 -3.79 -6.72 -10.12
N SER A 82 -3.20 -7.53 -9.25
CA SER A 82 -3.16 -7.25 -7.80
C SER A 82 -2.26 -6.06 -7.46
N LEU A 83 -1.08 -5.95 -8.09
CA LEU A 83 -0.20 -4.79 -7.93
C LEU A 83 -0.83 -3.51 -8.50
N TYR A 84 -1.50 -3.63 -9.65
CA TYR A 84 -2.26 -2.53 -10.25
C TYR A 84 -3.38 -2.06 -9.33
N PHE A 85 -4.21 -2.97 -8.81
CA PHE A 85 -5.27 -2.65 -7.86
C PHE A 85 -4.73 -1.95 -6.60
N SER A 86 -3.62 -2.45 -6.06
CA SER A 86 -2.94 -1.83 -4.91
C SER A 86 -2.48 -0.41 -5.23
N ALA A 87 -1.84 -0.19 -6.39
CA ALA A 87 -1.41 1.14 -6.80
C ALA A 87 -2.58 2.13 -6.92
N VAL A 88 -3.65 1.76 -7.63
CA VAL A 88 -4.81 2.65 -7.82
C VAL A 88 -5.56 2.92 -6.53
N THR A 89 -5.50 2.00 -5.56
CA THR A 89 -6.12 2.16 -4.23
C THR A 89 -5.25 3.03 -3.32
N LEU A 90 -3.96 2.74 -3.23
CA LEU A 90 -2.99 3.46 -2.40
C LEU A 90 -2.88 4.94 -2.82
N PHE A 91 -2.90 5.22 -4.12
CA PHE A 91 -2.89 6.59 -4.64
C PHE A 91 -4.28 7.21 -4.78
N SER A 92 -5.34 6.53 -4.32
CA SER A 92 -6.72 7.01 -4.37
C SER A 92 -7.21 7.39 -5.78
N VAL A 93 -6.69 6.71 -6.82
CA VAL A 93 -7.10 6.89 -8.22
C VAL A 93 -8.41 6.17 -8.50
N GLY A 94 -8.49 4.89 -8.15
CA GLY A 94 -9.71 4.09 -8.19
C GLY A 94 -10.48 4.12 -9.51
N TYR A 95 -9.86 3.71 -10.64
CA TYR A 95 -10.51 3.72 -11.96
C TYR A 95 -11.81 2.89 -12.03
N GLY A 96 -11.96 1.88 -11.18
CA GLY A 96 -13.18 1.07 -11.07
C GLY A 96 -13.27 -0.12 -12.04
N ASP A 97 -12.20 -0.37 -12.80
CA ASP A 97 -12.00 -1.53 -13.66
C ASP A 97 -11.74 -2.83 -12.85
N VAL A 98 -10.99 -2.70 -11.76
CA VAL A 98 -10.82 -3.73 -10.73
C VAL A 98 -11.43 -3.24 -9.44
N VAL A 99 -12.34 -4.03 -8.86
CA VAL A 99 -13.05 -3.65 -7.62
C VAL A 99 -12.94 -4.71 -6.53
N PRO A 100 -12.84 -4.29 -5.26
CA PRO A 100 -12.75 -5.23 -4.15
C PRO A 100 -14.12 -5.77 -3.74
N ILE A 101 -14.14 -7.05 -3.40
CA ILE A 101 -15.32 -7.77 -2.91
C ILE A 101 -15.01 -8.55 -1.63
N GLY A 102 -16.05 -8.91 -0.88
CA GLY A 102 -15.90 -9.65 0.38
C GLY A 102 -14.94 -8.97 1.36
N ILE A 103 -13.97 -9.74 1.88
CA ILE A 103 -12.93 -9.24 2.78
C ILE A 103 -11.95 -8.27 2.11
N GLY A 104 -11.83 -8.31 0.78
CA GLY A 104 -10.99 -7.38 0.02
C GLY A 104 -11.40 -5.91 0.20
N ARG A 105 -12.68 -5.64 0.49
CA ARG A 105 -13.18 -4.28 0.76
C ARG A 105 -12.54 -3.68 2.01
N PHE A 106 -12.37 -4.49 3.06
CA PHE A 106 -11.74 -4.03 4.29
C PHE A 106 -10.27 -3.69 4.02
N LEU A 107 -9.53 -4.57 3.33
CA LEU A 107 -8.14 -4.33 2.95
C LEU A 107 -7.97 -3.03 2.14
N ALA A 108 -8.83 -2.82 1.14
CA ALA A 108 -8.79 -1.63 0.30
C ALA A 108 -9.05 -0.34 1.09
N VAL A 109 -9.95 -0.36 2.08
CA VAL A 109 -10.19 0.78 2.97
C VAL A 109 -8.96 1.11 3.81
N PHE A 110 -8.29 0.10 4.37
CA PHE A 110 -7.06 0.32 5.14
C PHE A 110 -5.92 0.85 4.28
N GLU A 111 -5.76 0.28 3.08
CA GLU A 111 -4.77 0.71 2.11
C GLU A 111 -4.98 2.17 1.69
N ALA A 112 -6.21 2.55 1.32
CA ALA A 112 -6.57 3.91 0.96
C ALA A 112 -6.38 4.89 2.12
N LEU A 113 -6.72 4.48 3.35
CA LEU A 113 -6.50 5.29 4.55
C LEU A 113 -5.01 5.60 4.76
N ILE A 114 -4.14 4.60 4.62
CA ILE A 114 -2.68 4.80 4.70
C ILE A 114 -2.21 5.73 3.59
N GLY A 115 -2.68 5.49 2.36
CA GLY A 115 -2.42 6.33 1.19
C GLY A 115 -2.74 7.80 1.40
N TYR A 116 -3.81 8.10 2.14
CA TYR A 116 -4.25 9.47 2.47
C TYR A 116 -3.51 10.12 3.64
N ILE A 117 -3.15 9.33 4.66
CA ILE A 117 -2.47 9.84 5.86
C ILE A 117 -1.03 10.25 5.54
N LEU A 118 -0.31 9.48 4.72
CA LEU A 118 1.10 9.74 4.40
C LEU A 118 1.37 11.15 3.82
N PRO A 119 0.68 11.62 2.77
CA PRO A 119 0.93 12.95 2.23
C PRO A 119 0.46 14.04 3.19
N ALA A 120 -0.61 13.81 3.96
CA ALA A 120 -1.10 14.76 4.97
C ALA A 120 -0.07 14.98 6.08
N VAL A 121 0.53 13.90 6.60
CA VAL A 121 1.62 13.98 7.59
C VAL A 121 2.85 14.67 7.00
N PHE A 122 3.22 14.34 5.77
CA PHE A 122 4.33 14.98 5.09
C PHE A 122 4.13 16.50 4.95
N LEU A 123 2.97 16.92 4.50
CA LEU A 123 2.63 18.34 4.37
C LEU A 123 2.60 19.05 5.72
N ALA A 124 1.90 18.50 6.71
CA ALA A 124 1.80 19.11 8.05
C ALA A 124 3.19 19.32 8.68
N ARG A 125 4.07 18.33 8.57
CA ARG A 125 5.43 18.42 9.11
C ARG A 125 6.32 19.38 8.34
N THR A 126 6.13 19.48 7.02
CA THR A 126 6.80 20.48 6.19
C THR A 126 6.42 21.90 6.62
N VAL A 127 5.12 22.18 6.80
CA VAL A 127 4.64 23.51 7.24
C VAL A 127 5.17 23.87 8.63
N ILE A 128 5.07 22.96 9.60
CA ILE A 128 5.59 23.18 10.96
C ILE A 128 7.12 23.40 10.97
N GLY A 129 7.84 22.75 10.04
CA GLY A 129 9.28 22.95 9.89
C GLY A 129 9.64 24.34 9.39
N ILE A 130 8.85 24.87 8.45
CA ILE A 130 9.03 26.22 7.88
C ILE A 130 8.73 27.30 8.94
N GLU A 131 7.67 27.16 9.74
CA GLU A 131 7.32 28.13 10.79
C GLU A 131 8.37 28.28 11.90
N LYS A 132 9.27 27.31 12.07
CA LYS A 132 10.31 27.31 13.10
C LYS A 132 11.66 27.84 12.62
N GLN A 133 11.79 28.18 11.33
CA GLN A 133 12.97 28.82 10.74
C GLN A 133 12.76 30.32 10.60
#